data_AF-A0A6P1MJK5-F1
#
_entry.id   AF-A0A6P1MJK5-F1
#
_cell.length_a   1.000
_cell.length_b   1.000
_cell.length_c   1.000
_cell.angle_alpha   90.00
_cell.angle_beta   90.00
_cell.angle_gamma   90.00
#
_symmetry.space_group_name_H-M   'P 1'
#
loop_
_entity.id
_entity.type
_entity.pdbx_description
1 polymer ?
#
loop_
_entity_poly.entity_id
_entity_poly.type
_entity_poly.pdbx_seq_one_letter_code
_entity_poly.pdbx_strand_id
1 'polypeptide(L)'
;MAEVVVFIICLILITIGFIFQLKTGEKKKKPKETVIIPEVVQVAFRNFADKLLAEKEILLEEAKIKNWQSLESVSYEQGIFKYYRIEYSLMPQSPVETTGGMILNSREILERFGFKGDMVALFYEENEDIFEISFLPETQITMMGGCRAYIDTRYNNTKIWVPLEEYSMRINGIQLTLFENMAEKPMSEELIATRHLAQGDFASTAQYTETLENDDIEISSWIQFERKRELIYSLRAKTNKIETFRGIHTGCTVQELKEKYPSDLSYNEDLNGNGPAYGYIPQDGTDRYIAFKANEEIISEIFIANGFGVRPFQPEEGYVDQDIPWIEDSYEEKLTEKYARALYLGQHKMDSDPKQVFNQYVTKNFESISVVKKGLWKENQKDKEQIYFVICENPQDKSKLYVEIKLTQIHITKYTNNTIIWVVTHHRSQKKRG
;
A
#
# COMPACT_ATOMS: atom_id res chain seq x y z
N MET A 1 -66.62 63.62 28.01
CA MET A 1 -65.29 63.21 28.54
C MET A 1 -65.23 61.72 28.88
N ALA A 2 -66.23 61.12 29.55
CA ALA A 2 -66.23 59.69 29.87
C ALA A 2 -66.15 58.77 28.63
N GLU A 3 -66.85 59.11 27.54
CA GLU A 3 -66.85 58.31 26.30
C GLU A 3 -65.48 58.27 25.61
N VAL A 4 -64.73 59.37 25.66
CA VAL A 4 -63.37 59.46 25.09
C VAL A 4 -62.39 58.62 25.92
N VAL A 5 -62.55 58.62 27.25
CA VAL A 5 -61.74 57.78 28.15
C VAL A 5 -62.03 56.29 27.91
N VAL A 6 -63.30 55.92 27.74
CA VAL A 6 -63.69 54.53 27.41
C VAL A 6 -63.12 54.11 26.05
N PHE A 7 -63.19 54.98 25.04
CA PHE A 7 -62.64 54.71 23.71
C PHE A 7 -61.11 54.50 23.74
N ILE A 8 -60.39 55.31 24.50
CA ILE A 8 -58.93 55.17 24.68
C ILE A 8 -58.59 53.88 25.42
N ILE A 9 -59.35 53.51 26.46
CA ILE A 9 -59.16 52.25 27.20
C ILE A 9 -59.42 51.04 26.28
N CYS A 10 -60.45 51.08 25.44
CA CYS A 10 -60.73 50.03 24.46
C CYS A 10 -59.59 49.90 23.44
N LEU A 11 -59.05 51.00 22.92
CA LEU A 11 -57.90 50.99 22.02
C LEU A 11 -56.66 50.38 22.68
N ILE A 12 -56.36 50.75 23.92
CA ILE A 12 -55.23 50.17 24.66
C ILE A 12 -55.43 48.67 24.89
N LEU A 13 -56.63 48.22 25.26
CA LEU A 13 -56.92 46.80 25.47
C LEU A 13 -56.82 45.97 24.18
N ILE A 14 -57.29 46.51 23.05
CA ILE A 14 -57.13 45.87 21.74
C ILE A 14 -55.65 45.78 21.37
N THR A 15 -54.87 46.85 21.62
CA THR A 15 -53.44 46.90 21.29
C THR A 15 -52.63 45.93 22.17
N ILE A 16 -52.94 45.83 23.46
CA ILE A 16 -52.35 44.85 24.38
C ILE A 16 -52.74 43.44 23.97
N GLY A 17 -54.01 43.19 23.61
CA GLY A 17 -54.47 41.90 23.09
C GLY A 17 -53.76 41.48 21.81
N PHE A 18 -53.50 42.41 20.91
CA PHE A 18 -52.77 42.18 19.66
C PHE A 18 -51.28 41.92 19.89
N ILE A 19 -50.64 42.66 20.81
CA ILE A 19 -49.24 42.42 21.22
C ILE A 19 -49.11 41.10 21.98
N PHE A 20 -50.10 40.73 22.80
CA PHE A 20 -50.13 39.45 23.49
C PHE A 20 -50.33 38.31 22.49
N GLN A 21 -51.21 38.45 21.49
CA GLN A 21 -51.33 37.49 20.38
C GLN A 21 -50.06 37.40 19.52
N LEU A 22 -49.29 38.48 19.37
CA LEU A 22 -47.98 38.45 18.69
C LEU A 22 -46.89 37.78 19.54
N LYS A 23 -46.94 37.91 20.88
CA LYS A 23 -46.01 37.26 21.83
C LYS A 23 -46.36 35.80 22.14
N THR A 24 -47.65 35.48 22.19
CA THR A 24 -48.22 34.12 22.20
C THR A 24 -48.66 33.73 20.80
N GLY A 25 -47.92 34.20 19.78
CA GLY A 25 -47.81 33.43 18.57
C GLY A 25 -47.27 32.09 19.04
N GLU A 26 -48.16 31.12 19.21
CA GLU A 26 -47.80 29.71 19.15
C GLU A 26 -46.73 29.68 18.07
N LYS A 27 -45.51 29.27 18.46
CA LYS A 27 -44.59 28.74 17.48
C LYS A 27 -45.42 27.64 16.84
N LYS A 28 -46.12 27.96 15.74
CA LYS A 28 -46.63 27.00 14.79
C LYS A 28 -45.38 26.22 14.54
N LYS A 29 -45.26 25.05 15.19
CA LYS A 29 -44.28 24.07 14.82
C LYS A 29 -44.55 23.97 13.34
N LYS A 30 -43.63 24.51 12.52
CA LYS A 30 -43.64 24.22 11.10
C LYS A 30 -43.93 22.72 11.05
N PRO A 31 -44.95 22.26 10.31
CA PRO A 31 -45.17 20.83 10.18
C PRO A 31 -43.77 20.26 9.96
N LYS A 32 -43.33 19.32 10.84
CA LYS A 32 -42.02 18.69 10.65
C LYS A 32 -42.10 18.23 9.21
N GLU A 33 -41.38 18.91 8.31
CA GLU A 33 -41.29 18.46 6.93
C GLU A 33 -40.85 17.03 7.09
N THR A 34 -41.72 16.11 6.68
CA THR A 34 -41.39 14.70 6.75
C THR A 34 -40.18 14.60 5.84
N VAL A 35 -39.02 14.48 6.44
CA VAL A 35 -37.77 14.42 5.72
C VAL A 35 -37.85 13.15 4.89
N ILE A 36 -38.13 13.30 3.59
CA ILE A 36 -38.21 12.17 2.68
C ILE A 36 -36.77 11.78 2.38
N ILE A 37 -36.32 10.71 3.03
CA ILE A 37 -35.04 10.09 2.74
C ILE A 37 -35.26 9.23 1.49
N PRO A 38 -34.54 9.48 0.38
CA PRO A 38 -34.72 8.72 -0.84
C PRO A 38 -34.46 7.23 -0.61
N GLU A 39 -35.23 6.39 -1.28
CA GLU A 39 -35.16 4.92 -1.14
C GLU A 39 -33.76 4.38 -1.42
N VAL A 40 -33.07 4.93 -2.44
CA VAL A 40 -31.69 4.57 -2.78
C VAL A 40 -30.73 4.77 -1.61
N VAL A 41 -30.96 5.78 -0.76
CA VAL A 41 -30.14 6.07 0.43
C VAL A 41 -30.44 5.07 1.54
N GLN A 42 -31.70 4.69 1.72
CA GLN A 42 -32.08 3.68 2.70
C GLN A 42 -31.48 2.31 2.34
N VAL A 43 -31.55 1.94 1.06
CA VAL A 43 -30.93 0.70 0.55
C VAL A 43 -29.42 0.74 0.73
N ALA A 44 -28.76 1.85 0.39
CA ALA A 44 -27.32 2.01 0.59
C ALA A 44 -26.92 1.89 2.07
N PHE A 45 -27.66 2.53 2.98
CA PHE A 45 -27.41 2.44 4.41
C PHE A 45 -27.58 1.02 4.94
N ARG A 46 -28.63 0.32 4.49
CA ARG A 46 -28.87 -1.08 4.86
C ARG A 46 -27.70 -1.96 4.43
N ASN A 47 -27.29 -1.86 3.17
CA ASN A 47 -26.17 -2.63 2.63
C ASN A 47 -24.86 -2.33 3.36
N PHE A 48 -24.61 -1.05 3.68
CA PHE A 48 -23.47 -0.64 4.49
C PHE A 48 -23.49 -1.30 5.88
N ALA A 49 -24.63 -1.25 6.57
CA ALA A 49 -24.77 -1.79 7.91
C ALA A 49 -24.66 -3.33 7.93
N ASP A 50 -25.28 -4.01 6.96
CA ASP A 50 -25.19 -5.47 6.82
C ASP A 50 -23.73 -5.91 6.62
N LYS A 51 -23.01 -5.28 5.69
CA LYS A 51 -21.60 -5.60 5.42
C LYS A 51 -20.71 -5.36 6.64
N LEU A 52 -20.87 -4.23 7.31
CA LEU A 52 -20.07 -3.87 8.48
C LEU A 52 -20.26 -4.85 9.65
N LEU A 53 -21.49 -5.32 9.86
CA LEU A 53 -21.85 -6.17 11.00
C LEU A 53 -21.66 -7.67 10.73
N ALA A 54 -21.69 -8.08 9.46
CA ALA A 54 -21.42 -9.46 9.06
C ALA A 54 -20.02 -9.93 9.48
N GLU A 55 -19.01 -9.05 9.54
CA GLU A 55 -17.65 -9.36 10.02
C GLU A 55 -17.61 -9.93 11.46
N LYS A 56 -18.69 -9.75 12.23
CA LYS A 56 -18.85 -10.29 13.59
C LYS A 56 -20.07 -11.18 13.73
N GLU A 57 -20.56 -11.72 12.62
CA GLU A 57 -21.72 -12.62 12.58
C GLU A 57 -23.00 -11.99 13.16
N ILE A 58 -23.09 -10.65 13.17
CA ILE A 58 -24.28 -9.92 13.60
C ILE A 58 -25.18 -9.71 12.39
N LEU A 59 -26.25 -10.50 12.31
CA LEU A 59 -27.27 -10.37 11.28
C LEU A 59 -28.32 -9.33 11.68
N LEU A 60 -28.70 -8.46 10.75
CA LEU A 60 -29.72 -7.44 10.97
C LEU A 60 -31.09 -7.92 10.49
N GLU A 61 -32.12 -7.62 11.28
CA GLU A 61 -33.51 -7.65 10.85
C GLU A 61 -33.86 -6.32 10.15
N GLU A 62 -33.42 -5.20 10.72
CA GLU A 62 -33.72 -3.85 10.20
C GLU A 62 -32.51 -2.92 10.31
N ALA A 63 -32.28 -2.11 9.27
CA ALA A 63 -31.44 -0.91 9.35
C ALA A 63 -32.14 0.22 8.60
N LYS A 64 -32.35 1.36 9.27
CA LYS A 64 -33.04 2.51 8.68
C LYS A 64 -32.45 3.83 9.14
N ILE A 65 -32.38 4.78 8.23
CA ILE A 65 -32.20 6.19 8.54
C ILE A 65 -33.56 6.75 8.96
N LYS A 66 -33.64 7.30 10.17
CA LYS A 66 -34.85 7.89 10.75
C LYS A 66 -35.00 9.36 10.37
N ASN A 67 -33.88 10.06 10.29
CA ASN A 67 -33.83 11.48 10.01
C ASN A 67 -32.46 11.83 9.42
N TRP A 68 -32.39 12.91 8.65
CA TRP A 68 -31.13 13.49 8.25
C TRP A 68 -31.18 15.02 8.34
N GLN A 69 -30.03 15.66 8.43
CA GLN A 69 -29.91 17.11 8.43
C GLN A 69 -28.75 17.51 7.54
N SER A 70 -29.02 18.36 6.55
CA SER A 70 -27.98 18.93 5.69
C SER A 70 -26.93 19.65 6.54
N LEU A 71 -25.66 19.31 6.32
CA LEU A 71 -24.50 19.93 6.95
C LEU A 71 -23.87 20.95 6.02
N GLU A 72 -23.39 20.51 4.85
CA GLU A 72 -22.62 21.33 3.92
C GLU A 72 -22.75 20.81 2.49
N SER A 73 -22.46 21.66 1.51
CA SER A 73 -22.26 21.25 0.11
C SER A 73 -20.96 21.82 -0.42
N VAL A 74 -20.13 20.97 -1.01
CA VAL A 74 -18.78 21.28 -1.46
C VAL A 74 -18.66 21.00 -2.95
N SER A 75 -18.46 22.03 -3.78
CA SER A 75 -18.21 21.86 -5.22
C SER A 75 -16.85 21.21 -5.47
N TYR A 76 -16.79 20.25 -6.40
CA TYR A 76 -15.57 19.52 -6.78
C TYR A 76 -15.57 19.15 -8.26
N GLU A 77 -14.57 19.62 -9.02
CA GLU A 77 -14.36 19.44 -10.46
C GLU A 77 -15.63 19.60 -11.33
N GLN A 78 -16.39 18.51 -11.48
CA GLN A 78 -17.58 18.37 -12.34
C GLN A 78 -18.89 18.22 -11.55
N GLY A 79 -18.85 18.20 -10.21
CA GLY A 79 -19.99 17.86 -9.37
C GLY A 79 -19.98 18.54 -8.00
N ILE A 80 -20.86 18.08 -7.13
CA ILE A 80 -21.06 18.61 -5.78
C ILE A 80 -21.13 17.45 -4.79
N PHE A 81 -20.34 17.56 -3.73
CA PHE A 81 -20.48 16.72 -2.55
C PHE A 81 -21.51 17.31 -1.59
N LYS A 82 -22.53 16.55 -1.20
CA LYS A 82 -23.53 16.96 -0.20
C LYS A 82 -23.35 16.12 1.07
N TYR A 83 -23.33 16.78 2.22
CA TYR A 83 -23.14 16.16 3.52
C TYR A 83 -24.40 16.23 4.36
N TYR A 84 -24.80 15.12 4.98
CA TYR A 84 -25.95 15.06 5.86
C TYR A 84 -25.60 14.32 7.14
N ARG A 85 -25.85 14.92 8.30
CA ARG A 85 -25.84 14.19 9.57
C ARG A 85 -27.07 13.28 9.62
N ILE A 86 -26.90 12.02 9.98
CA ILE A 86 -28.00 11.05 9.99
C ILE A 86 -28.29 10.51 11.39
N GLU A 87 -29.57 10.38 11.69
CA GLU A 87 -30.09 9.60 12.81
C GLU A 87 -30.55 8.24 12.27
N TYR A 88 -30.18 7.14 12.93
CA TYR A 88 -30.44 5.81 12.43
C TYR A 88 -30.93 4.83 13.51
N SER A 89 -31.47 3.70 13.07
CA SER A 89 -31.70 2.51 13.90
C SER A 89 -31.14 1.28 13.22
N LEU A 90 -30.54 0.43 14.05
CA LEU A 90 -30.12 -0.93 13.73
C LEU A 90 -30.85 -1.87 14.68
N MET A 91 -31.53 -2.86 14.13
CA MET A 91 -32.19 -3.94 14.85
C MET A 91 -31.57 -5.28 14.44
N PRO A 92 -30.68 -5.84 15.28
CA PRO A 92 -30.13 -7.17 15.09
C PRO A 92 -31.21 -8.26 15.23
N GLN A 93 -31.03 -9.40 14.56
CA GLN A 93 -31.86 -10.59 14.73
C GLN A 93 -31.72 -11.22 16.12
N SER A 94 -30.60 -10.98 16.79
CA SER A 94 -30.36 -11.39 18.17
C SER A 94 -29.70 -10.26 18.96
N PRO A 95 -30.08 -10.02 20.22
CA PRO A 95 -29.50 -8.96 21.04
C PRO A 95 -27.97 -9.05 21.05
N VAL A 96 -27.31 -7.92 20.79
CA VAL A 96 -25.85 -7.81 20.85
C VAL A 96 -25.47 -7.37 22.25
N GLU A 97 -24.68 -8.16 22.97
CA GLU A 97 -24.39 -7.92 24.38
C GLU A 97 -22.92 -7.54 24.64
N THR A 98 -22.66 -6.88 25.77
CA THR A 98 -21.31 -6.76 26.35
C THR A 98 -20.89 -8.06 27.03
N THR A 99 -19.59 -8.20 27.30
CA THR A 99 -19.07 -9.28 28.14
C THR A 99 -19.72 -9.30 29.54
N GLY A 100 -20.33 -8.19 29.97
CA GLY A 100 -21.12 -8.07 31.20
C GLY A 100 -22.63 -8.23 31.03
N GLY A 101 -23.13 -8.67 29.87
CA GLY A 101 -24.55 -8.95 29.62
C GLY A 101 -25.45 -7.73 29.38
N MET A 102 -24.88 -6.55 29.07
CA MET A 102 -25.68 -5.38 28.70
C MET A 102 -25.99 -5.39 27.20
N ILE A 103 -27.28 -5.28 26.84
CA ILE A 103 -27.72 -5.15 25.46
C ILE A 103 -27.33 -3.78 24.92
N LEU A 104 -26.66 -3.78 23.77
CA LEU A 104 -26.19 -2.57 23.10
C LEU A 104 -27.30 -1.90 22.29
N ASN A 105 -27.31 -0.57 22.28
CA ASN A 105 -28.11 0.22 21.34
C ASN A 105 -27.39 0.38 19.98
N SER A 106 -28.09 0.92 18.97
CA SER A 106 -27.54 1.06 17.60
C SER A 106 -26.23 1.84 17.51
N ARG A 107 -26.03 2.85 18.37
CA ARG A 107 -24.77 3.62 18.41
C ARG A 107 -23.65 2.79 19.01
N GLU A 108 -23.90 2.15 20.15
CA GLU A 108 -22.90 1.30 20.81
C GLU A 108 -22.50 0.09 19.96
N ILE A 109 -23.46 -0.46 19.19
CA ILE A 109 -23.16 -1.50 18.20
C ILE A 109 -22.11 -1.00 17.21
N LEU A 110 -22.32 0.16 16.56
CA LEU A 110 -21.37 0.68 15.57
C LEU A 110 -20.06 1.19 16.19
N GLU A 111 -20.08 1.72 17.41
CA GLU A 111 -18.87 2.17 18.11
C GLU A 111 -17.88 1.01 18.33
N ARG A 112 -18.37 -0.24 18.48
CA ARG A 112 -17.49 -1.43 18.51
C ARG A 112 -16.73 -1.67 17.21
N PHE A 113 -17.18 -1.11 16.10
CA PHE A 113 -16.57 -1.20 14.78
C PHE A 113 -15.84 0.10 14.40
N GLY A 114 -15.52 0.95 15.39
CA GLY A 114 -14.73 2.16 15.17
C GLY A 114 -15.53 3.37 14.69
N PHE A 115 -16.86 3.26 14.53
CA PHE A 115 -17.73 4.38 14.17
C PHE A 115 -18.11 5.18 15.42
N LYS A 116 -17.20 6.06 15.85
CA LYS A 116 -17.40 6.93 17.01
C LYS A 116 -18.05 8.25 16.63
N GLY A 117 -19.07 8.64 17.39
CA GLY A 117 -19.77 9.91 17.22
C GLY A 117 -21.02 9.79 16.35
N ASP A 118 -21.50 10.93 15.86
CA ASP A 118 -22.63 10.98 14.95
C ASP A 118 -22.19 10.48 13.56
N MET A 119 -23.14 9.92 12.80
CA MET A 119 -22.87 9.43 11.45
C MET A 119 -23.23 10.51 10.42
N VAL A 120 -22.41 10.59 9.38
CA VAL A 120 -22.60 11.50 8.25
C VAL A 120 -22.74 10.67 6.98
N ALA A 121 -23.81 10.93 6.23
CA ALA A 121 -23.98 10.49 4.86
C ALA A 121 -23.37 11.53 3.90
N LEU A 122 -22.56 11.07 2.97
CA LEU A 122 -21.91 11.85 1.93
C LEU A 122 -22.41 11.39 0.56
N PHE A 123 -22.81 12.37 -0.26
CA PHE A 123 -23.28 12.17 -1.63
C PHE A 123 -22.34 12.85 -2.59
N TYR A 124 -21.95 12.19 -3.67
CA TYR A 124 -21.37 12.87 -4.83
C TYR A 124 -22.38 12.89 -5.96
N GLU A 125 -22.76 14.10 -6.39
CA GLU A 125 -23.73 14.33 -7.47
C GLU A 125 -23.06 15.06 -8.63
N GLU A 126 -23.29 14.57 -9.84
CA GLU A 126 -22.84 15.19 -11.10
C GLU A 126 -23.98 15.07 -12.11
N ASN A 127 -24.34 16.17 -12.78
CA ASN A 127 -25.42 16.20 -13.78
C ASN A 127 -26.75 15.55 -13.31
N GLU A 128 -27.12 15.74 -12.02
CA GLU A 128 -28.31 15.18 -11.37
C GLU A 128 -28.24 13.67 -11.07
N ASP A 129 -27.14 12.98 -11.42
CA ASP A 129 -26.90 11.58 -11.09
C ASP A 129 -26.09 11.44 -9.79
N ILE A 130 -26.47 10.47 -8.96
CA ILE A 130 -25.75 10.12 -7.72
C ILE A 130 -24.70 9.06 -8.03
N PHE A 131 -23.43 9.42 -7.86
CA PHE A 131 -22.27 8.56 -8.14
C PHE A 131 -21.67 7.91 -6.90
N GLU A 132 -21.94 8.44 -5.71
CA GLU A 132 -21.46 7.90 -4.43
C GLU A 132 -22.48 8.12 -3.31
N ILE A 133 -22.69 7.09 -2.47
CA ILE A 133 -23.38 7.23 -1.18
C ILE A 133 -22.51 6.58 -0.11
N SER A 134 -21.82 7.40 0.68
CA SER A 134 -20.90 6.93 1.70
C SER A 134 -21.33 7.31 3.12
N PHE A 135 -21.00 6.46 4.10
CA PHE A 135 -21.33 6.65 5.52
C PHE A 135 -20.05 6.67 6.34
N LEU A 136 -19.83 7.76 7.08
CA LEU A 136 -18.60 7.97 7.84
C LEU A 136 -18.87 8.64 9.20
N PRO A 137 -18.00 8.45 10.20
CA PRO A 137 -18.16 9.14 11.47
C PRO A 137 -17.83 10.64 11.32
N GLU A 138 -18.65 11.50 11.92
CA GLU A 138 -18.47 12.96 11.88
C GLU A 138 -17.10 13.40 12.45
N THR A 139 -16.57 12.63 13.39
CA THR A 139 -15.25 12.84 13.98
C THR A 139 -14.13 12.80 12.94
N GLN A 140 -14.22 11.95 11.91
CA GLN A 140 -13.25 11.88 10.82
C GLN A 140 -13.22 13.17 9.99
N ILE A 141 -14.40 13.72 9.67
CA ILE A 141 -14.54 14.99 8.95
C ILE A 141 -13.96 16.14 9.79
N THR A 142 -14.29 16.16 11.08
CA THR A 142 -13.84 17.20 12.00
C THR A 142 -12.32 17.19 12.17
N MET A 143 -11.71 16.01 12.31
CA MET A 143 -10.25 15.86 12.41
C MET A 143 -9.50 16.35 11.16
N MET A 144 -10.12 16.26 9.98
CA MET A 144 -9.55 16.77 8.74
C MET A 144 -9.78 18.27 8.52
N GLY A 145 -10.47 18.97 9.44
CA GLY A 145 -10.71 20.41 9.35
C GLY A 145 -12.04 20.81 8.71
N GLY A 146 -13.00 19.89 8.62
CA GLY A 146 -14.35 20.15 8.09
C GLY A 146 -14.59 19.52 6.71
N CYS A 147 -15.81 19.67 6.17
CA CYS A 147 -16.23 18.94 4.96
C CYS A 147 -15.38 19.30 3.73
N ARG A 148 -15.11 20.59 3.51
CA ARG A 148 -14.23 21.01 2.40
C ARG A 148 -12.81 20.45 2.53
N ALA A 149 -12.21 20.56 3.71
CA ALA A 149 -10.86 20.06 3.94
C ALA A 149 -10.78 18.53 3.85
N TYR A 150 -11.85 17.83 4.24
CA TYR A 150 -12.02 16.39 4.02
C TYR A 150 -12.04 16.06 2.52
N ILE A 151 -12.84 16.77 1.72
CA ILE A 151 -12.85 16.58 0.26
C ILE A 151 -11.48 16.85 -0.34
N ASP A 152 -10.85 17.96 0.05
CA ASP A 152 -9.56 18.34 -0.47
C ASP A 152 -8.49 17.29 -0.12
N THR A 153 -8.50 16.78 1.11
CA THR A 153 -7.54 15.76 1.54
C THR A 153 -7.74 14.43 0.82
N ARG A 154 -9.00 13.98 0.71
CA ARG A 154 -9.34 12.64 0.19
C ARG A 154 -9.40 12.57 -1.34
N TYR A 155 -9.79 13.66 -2.00
CA TYR A 155 -10.07 13.68 -3.43
C TYR A 155 -9.18 14.64 -4.22
N ASN A 156 -8.58 15.67 -3.61
CA ASN A 156 -7.63 16.55 -4.33
C ASN A 156 -6.22 15.92 -4.42
N ASN A 157 -5.94 14.94 -3.57
CA ASN A 157 -4.70 14.18 -3.58
C ASN A 157 -4.78 12.93 -4.48
N THR A 158 -5.55 13.00 -5.58
CA THR A 158 -5.39 12.03 -6.65
C THR A 158 -3.98 12.15 -7.20
N LYS A 159 -3.04 11.37 -6.65
CA LYS A 159 -1.90 10.92 -7.43
C LYS A 159 -2.48 10.47 -8.77
N ILE A 160 -2.02 11.08 -9.86
CA ILE A 160 -2.43 10.64 -11.20
C ILE A 160 -1.80 9.27 -11.37
N TRP A 161 -2.57 8.24 -11.03
CA TRP A 161 -2.17 6.87 -11.17
C TRP A 161 -2.29 6.52 -12.65
N VAL A 162 -1.16 6.57 -13.34
CA VAL A 162 -1.11 6.29 -14.77
C VAL A 162 -0.99 4.76 -14.95
N PRO A 163 -1.94 4.13 -15.68
CA PRO A 163 -1.77 2.75 -16.12
C PRO A 163 -0.51 2.65 -16.99
N LEU A 164 0.34 1.68 -16.68
CA LEU A 164 1.55 1.42 -17.46
C LEU A 164 1.47 -0.01 -17.98
N GLU A 165 1.62 -0.15 -19.29
CA GLU A 165 1.46 -1.43 -19.99
C GLU A 165 2.41 -2.52 -19.46
N GLU A 166 3.60 -2.13 -18.99
CA GLU A 166 4.56 -3.00 -18.28
C GLU A 166 3.90 -3.82 -17.16
N TYR A 167 2.96 -3.21 -16.43
CA TYR A 167 2.25 -3.80 -15.31
C TYR A 167 0.85 -4.28 -15.71
N SER A 168 0.77 -4.89 -16.89
CA SER A 168 -0.45 -5.54 -17.39
C SER A 168 -0.29 -7.04 -17.55
N MET A 169 -1.40 -7.74 -17.37
CA MET A 169 -1.52 -9.17 -17.68
C MET A 169 -2.72 -9.40 -18.60
N ARG A 170 -2.55 -10.33 -19.54
CA ARG A 170 -3.62 -10.84 -20.38
C ARG A 170 -4.09 -12.16 -19.80
N ILE A 171 -5.37 -12.21 -19.39
CA ILE A 171 -6.02 -13.40 -18.86
C ILE A 171 -7.19 -13.74 -19.78
N ASN A 172 -7.16 -14.94 -20.39
CA ASN A 172 -8.24 -15.38 -21.30
C ASN A 172 -8.60 -14.36 -22.41
N GLY A 173 -7.61 -13.59 -22.89
CA GLY A 173 -7.80 -12.58 -23.93
C GLY A 173 -8.26 -11.20 -23.43
N ILE A 174 -8.54 -11.05 -22.13
CA ILE A 174 -8.81 -9.76 -21.50
C ILE A 174 -7.50 -9.23 -20.92
N GLN A 175 -7.12 -8.00 -21.29
CA GLN A 175 -5.98 -7.31 -20.68
C GLN A 175 -6.46 -6.54 -19.46
N LEU A 176 -5.75 -6.69 -18.36
CA LEU A 176 -5.94 -5.93 -17.13
C LEU A 176 -4.63 -5.25 -16.78
N THR A 177 -4.69 -3.96 -16.45
CA THR A 177 -3.51 -3.15 -16.14
C THR A 177 -3.60 -2.59 -14.73
N LEU A 178 -2.47 -2.57 -14.03
CA LEU A 178 -2.38 -1.89 -12.74
C LEU A 178 -2.78 -0.41 -12.89
N PHE A 179 -3.62 0.07 -11.98
CA PHE A 179 -4.26 1.39 -11.95
C PHE A 179 -5.18 1.69 -13.15
N GLU A 180 -5.57 0.68 -13.92
CA GLU A 180 -6.70 0.82 -14.84
C GLU A 180 -7.97 1.13 -14.06
N ASN A 181 -8.77 2.07 -14.58
CA ASN A 181 -10.05 2.42 -14.00
C ASN A 181 -11.13 1.46 -14.52
N MET A 182 -11.77 0.74 -13.61
CA MET A 182 -12.83 -0.22 -13.96
C MET A 182 -14.23 0.42 -14.10
N ALA A 183 -14.37 1.73 -13.90
CA ALA A 183 -15.67 2.41 -13.82
C ALA A 183 -16.60 2.25 -15.04
N GLU A 184 -16.08 1.99 -16.25
CA GLU A 184 -16.92 1.73 -17.45
C GLU A 184 -17.31 0.25 -17.61
N LYS A 185 -16.68 -0.65 -16.84
CA LYS A 185 -16.95 -2.09 -16.81
C LYS A 185 -16.82 -2.58 -15.36
N PRO A 186 -17.64 -2.06 -14.43
CA PRO A 186 -17.57 -2.48 -13.04
C PRO A 186 -17.75 -3.99 -12.98
N MET A 187 -16.90 -4.63 -12.21
CA MET A 187 -16.90 -6.08 -12.11
C MET A 187 -18.18 -6.54 -11.40
N SER A 188 -18.70 -7.71 -11.77
CA SER A 188 -19.98 -8.19 -11.23
C SER A 188 -19.93 -8.26 -9.71
N GLU A 189 -20.93 -7.69 -9.02
CA GLU A 189 -20.97 -7.71 -7.55
C GLU A 189 -20.93 -9.12 -6.97
N GLU A 190 -21.41 -10.11 -7.73
CA GLU A 190 -21.42 -11.53 -7.36
C GLU A 190 -20.01 -12.16 -7.31
N LEU A 191 -19.01 -11.52 -7.92
CA LEU A 191 -17.61 -11.97 -7.92
C LEU A 191 -16.76 -11.31 -6.84
N ILE A 192 -17.34 -10.36 -6.08
CA ILE A 192 -16.65 -9.69 -4.97
C ILE A 192 -16.56 -10.66 -3.81
N ALA A 193 -15.37 -11.21 -3.58
CA ALA A 193 -15.11 -12.11 -2.46
C ALA A 193 -15.05 -11.33 -1.15
N THR A 194 -14.40 -10.16 -1.14
CA THR A 194 -14.32 -9.29 0.03
C THR A 194 -14.43 -7.81 -0.33
N ARG A 195 -15.09 -7.03 0.55
CA ARG A 195 -15.08 -5.57 0.55
C ARG A 195 -14.84 -5.11 1.99
N HIS A 196 -13.77 -4.35 2.21
CA HIS A 196 -13.45 -3.79 3.52
C HIS A 196 -13.31 -2.28 3.44
N LEU A 197 -13.62 -1.60 4.55
CA LEU A 197 -13.28 -0.19 4.70
C LEU A 197 -11.75 -0.06 4.60
N ALA A 198 -11.26 0.88 3.79
CA ALA A 198 -9.85 1.12 3.62
C ALA A 198 -9.20 1.50 4.97
N GLN A 199 -8.13 0.80 5.34
CA GLN A 199 -7.35 1.03 6.54
C GLN A 199 -5.87 1.25 6.18
N GLY A 200 -5.09 1.75 7.14
CA GLY A 200 -3.65 1.99 6.94
C GLY A 200 -3.38 2.94 5.78
N ASP A 201 -2.44 2.56 4.91
CA ASP A 201 -1.99 3.39 3.77
C ASP A 201 -3.12 3.72 2.77
N PHE A 202 -4.14 2.86 2.67
CA PHE A 202 -5.27 3.05 1.77
C PHE A 202 -6.30 4.06 2.29
N ALA A 203 -6.39 4.28 3.60
CA ALA A 203 -7.46 5.09 4.21
C ALA A 203 -7.46 6.56 3.76
N SER A 204 -6.31 7.03 3.27
CA SER A 204 -6.14 8.38 2.72
C SER A 204 -6.53 8.51 1.25
N THR A 205 -6.58 7.39 0.52
CA THR A 205 -6.70 7.34 -0.95
C THR A 205 -7.98 6.67 -1.42
N ALA A 206 -8.58 5.81 -0.60
CA ALA A 206 -9.77 5.04 -0.94
C ALA A 206 -10.74 4.94 0.24
N GLN A 207 -12.01 4.72 -0.07
CA GLN A 207 -13.03 4.37 0.92
C GLN A 207 -13.01 2.90 1.25
N TYR A 208 -12.92 2.08 0.21
CA TYR A 208 -12.99 0.64 0.29
C TYR A 208 -11.85 0.03 -0.50
N THR A 209 -11.44 -1.16 -0.07
CA THR A 209 -10.68 -2.09 -0.90
C THR A 209 -11.56 -3.28 -1.18
N GLU A 210 -11.58 -3.72 -2.43
CA GLU A 210 -12.25 -4.93 -2.86
C GLU A 210 -11.24 -5.94 -3.32
N THR A 211 -11.51 -7.20 -3.01
CA THR A 211 -10.86 -8.32 -3.67
C THR A 211 -11.92 -9.14 -4.36
N LEU A 212 -11.76 -9.28 -5.68
CA LEU A 212 -12.43 -10.32 -6.44
C LEU A 212 -11.57 -11.55 -6.41
N GLU A 213 -12.19 -12.70 -6.21
CA GLU A 213 -11.48 -13.97 -6.21
C GLU A 213 -12.35 -15.04 -6.86
N ASN A 214 -11.74 -15.78 -7.78
CA ASN A 214 -12.21 -17.10 -8.18
C ASN A 214 -11.04 -18.08 -8.09
N ASP A 215 -11.26 -19.35 -8.44
CA ASP A 215 -10.23 -20.40 -8.34
C ASP A 215 -8.91 -20.05 -9.06
N ASP A 216 -8.95 -19.18 -10.07
CA ASP A 216 -7.86 -18.90 -10.99
C ASP A 216 -7.30 -17.47 -10.91
N ILE A 217 -8.09 -16.49 -10.44
CA ILE A 217 -7.80 -15.06 -10.55
C ILE A 217 -8.20 -14.36 -9.25
N GLU A 218 -7.31 -13.51 -8.76
CA GLU A 218 -7.56 -12.58 -7.66
C GLU A 218 -7.21 -11.15 -8.13
N ILE A 219 -8.17 -10.24 -8.05
CA ILE A 219 -7.99 -8.83 -8.44
C ILE A 219 -8.33 -7.98 -7.22
N SER A 220 -7.37 -7.17 -6.77
CA SER A 220 -7.64 -6.20 -5.72
C SER A 220 -7.68 -4.79 -6.29
N SER A 221 -8.75 -4.08 -5.98
CA SER A 221 -8.99 -2.71 -6.39
C SER A 221 -9.29 -1.84 -5.18
N TRP A 222 -8.92 -0.57 -5.26
CA TRP A 222 -9.34 0.42 -4.29
C TRP A 222 -10.40 1.30 -4.91
N ILE A 223 -11.42 1.61 -4.13
CA ILE A 223 -12.56 2.42 -4.53
C ILE A 223 -12.38 3.78 -3.91
N GLN A 224 -11.98 4.76 -4.73
CA GLN A 224 -11.94 6.15 -4.29
C GLN A 224 -13.34 6.77 -4.34
N PHE A 225 -14.10 6.46 -5.39
CA PHE A 225 -15.51 6.80 -5.59
C PHE A 225 -16.26 5.52 -5.99
N GLU A 226 -17.38 5.19 -5.32
CA GLU A 226 -18.12 3.94 -5.55
C GLU A 226 -18.41 3.61 -7.02
N ARG A 227 -18.53 4.61 -7.90
CA ARG A 227 -18.83 4.41 -9.33
C ARG A 227 -17.95 5.18 -10.32
N LYS A 228 -16.91 5.89 -9.88
CA LYS A 228 -16.13 6.80 -10.77
C LYS A 228 -14.64 6.47 -10.87
N ARG A 229 -14.04 5.88 -9.83
CA ARG A 229 -12.59 5.57 -9.80
C ARG A 229 -12.30 4.34 -8.94
N GLU A 230 -12.52 3.18 -9.55
CA GLU A 230 -12.05 1.90 -9.03
C GLU A 230 -10.71 1.57 -9.70
N LEU A 231 -9.62 1.62 -8.95
CA LEU A 231 -8.27 1.43 -9.48
C LEU A 231 -7.71 0.10 -8.99
N ILE A 232 -7.30 -0.73 -9.94
CA ILE A 232 -6.64 -2.01 -9.66
C ILE A 232 -5.27 -1.72 -9.03
N TYR A 233 -4.97 -2.30 -7.87
CA TYR A 233 -3.66 -2.18 -7.23
C TYR A 233 -2.96 -3.53 -7.02
N SER A 234 -3.66 -4.63 -7.28
CA SER A 234 -3.09 -5.98 -7.27
C SER A 234 -3.82 -6.85 -8.28
N LEU A 235 -3.05 -7.64 -9.02
CA LEU A 235 -3.51 -8.66 -9.95
C LEU A 235 -2.74 -9.93 -9.65
N ARG A 236 -3.44 -11.03 -9.45
CA ARG A 236 -2.86 -12.34 -9.19
C ARG A 236 -3.60 -13.36 -10.02
N ALA A 237 -2.88 -14.27 -10.65
CA ALA A 237 -3.51 -15.30 -11.47
C ALA A 237 -2.69 -16.60 -11.49
N LYS A 238 -3.41 -17.73 -11.47
CA LYS A 238 -2.90 -19.12 -11.39
C LYS A 238 -3.27 -19.98 -12.61
N THR A 239 -4.07 -19.46 -13.54
CA THR A 239 -4.53 -20.20 -14.73
C THR A 239 -3.45 -20.38 -15.80
N ASN A 240 -3.59 -21.38 -16.67
CA ASN A 240 -2.64 -21.70 -17.74
C ASN A 240 -2.73 -20.78 -18.98
N LYS A 241 -3.54 -19.72 -18.91
CA LYS A 241 -3.81 -18.77 -20.01
C LYS A 241 -3.49 -17.33 -19.59
N ILE A 242 -2.37 -17.14 -18.91
CA ILE A 242 -1.90 -15.84 -18.45
C ILE A 242 -0.61 -15.52 -19.17
N GLU A 243 -0.49 -14.29 -19.66
CA GLU A 243 0.77 -13.75 -20.17
C GLU A 243 0.90 -12.29 -19.72
N THR A 244 2.04 -11.91 -19.14
CA THR A 244 2.36 -10.50 -18.86
C THR A 244 2.77 -9.79 -20.14
N PHE A 245 2.82 -8.45 -20.11
CA PHE A 245 3.36 -7.68 -21.24
C PHE A 245 4.80 -8.09 -21.65
N ARG A 246 5.59 -8.58 -20.69
CA ARG A 246 6.94 -9.13 -20.90
C ARG A 246 6.94 -10.55 -21.49
N GLY A 247 5.79 -11.13 -21.75
CA GLY A 247 5.69 -12.52 -22.19
C GLY A 247 6.18 -13.51 -21.11
N ILE A 248 5.97 -13.18 -19.83
CA ILE A 248 6.08 -14.14 -18.72
C ILE A 248 4.71 -14.80 -18.59
N HIS A 249 4.66 -16.12 -18.59
CA HIS A 249 3.40 -16.86 -18.57
C HIS A 249 3.49 -18.05 -17.61
N THR A 250 2.35 -18.54 -17.15
CA THR A 250 2.31 -19.81 -16.42
C THR A 250 2.77 -20.95 -17.34
N GLY A 251 3.58 -21.86 -16.80
CA GLY A 251 4.21 -22.94 -17.55
C GLY A 251 5.60 -22.62 -18.12
N CYS A 252 6.07 -21.36 -18.12
CA CYS A 252 7.49 -21.11 -18.39
C CYS A 252 8.35 -21.59 -17.23
N THR A 253 9.61 -21.90 -17.50
CA THR A 253 10.56 -22.32 -16.46
C THR A 253 11.34 -21.12 -15.92
N VAL A 254 11.83 -21.23 -14.68
CA VAL A 254 12.76 -20.26 -14.10
C VAL A 254 14.00 -20.10 -14.98
N GLN A 255 14.48 -21.18 -15.60
CA GLN A 255 15.64 -21.15 -16.49
C GLN A 255 15.39 -20.32 -17.75
N GLU A 256 14.25 -20.52 -18.43
CA GLU A 256 13.86 -19.71 -19.59
C GLU A 256 13.78 -18.22 -19.24
N LEU A 257 13.27 -17.90 -18.04
CA LEU A 257 13.23 -16.53 -17.56
C LEU A 257 14.62 -15.98 -17.26
N LYS A 258 15.52 -16.74 -16.64
CA LYS A 258 16.92 -16.35 -16.41
C LYS A 258 17.65 -16.05 -17.72
N GLU A 259 17.41 -16.84 -18.76
CA GLU A 259 18.01 -16.63 -20.09
C GLU A 259 17.46 -15.38 -20.77
N LYS A 260 16.16 -15.12 -20.63
CA LYS A 260 15.50 -13.95 -21.21
C LYS A 260 15.79 -12.65 -20.44
N TYR A 261 15.96 -12.73 -19.13
CA TYR A 261 16.11 -11.59 -18.19
C TYR A 261 17.31 -11.74 -17.24
N PRO A 262 18.54 -11.85 -17.75
CA PRO A 262 19.71 -12.31 -16.98
C PRO A 262 20.18 -11.36 -15.87
N SER A 263 19.72 -10.11 -15.84
CA SER A 263 20.05 -9.11 -14.81
C SER A 263 18.82 -8.46 -14.18
N ASP A 264 17.63 -8.85 -14.61
CA ASP A 264 16.37 -8.21 -14.23
C ASP A 264 15.46 -9.18 -13.46
N LEU A 265 16.03 -10.26 -12.90
CA LEU A 265 15.32 -11.18 -12.02
C LEU A 265 15.94 -11.18 -10.62
N SER A 266 15.09 -11.30 -9.62
CA SER A 266 15.47 -11.44 -8.21
C SER A 266 14.62 -12.52 -7.55
N TYR A 267 15.09 -13.03 -6.43
CA TYR A 267 14.39 -14.01 -5.61
C TYR A 267 14.17 -13.45 -4.20
N ASN A 268 12.98 -13.67 -3.66
CA ASN A 268 12.60 -13.30 -2.30
C ASN A 268 12.08 -14.55 -1.58
N GLU A 269 12.68 -14.89 -0.44
CA GLU A 269 12.32 -16.09 0.34
C GLU A 269 10.94 -15.98 1.02
N ASP A 270 10.46 -14.76 1.27
CA ASP A 270 9.15 -14.52 1.87
C ASP A 270 8.53 -13.21 1.37
N LEU A 271 7.81 -13.29 0.24
CA LEU A 271 7.13 -12.15 -0.36
C LEU A 271 5.89 -11.76 0.47
N ASN A 272 6.07 -10.84 1.42
CA ASN A 272 5.00 -10.29 2.26
C ASN A 272 4.18 -11.39 2.99
N GLY A 273 4.84 -12.44 3.49
CA GLY A 273 4.17 -13.56 4.17
C GLY A 273 3.52 -14.58 3.23
N ASN A 274 3.68 -14.44 1.91
CA ASN A 274 3.18 -15.39 0.91
C ASN A 274 4.20 -16.46 0.51
N GLY A 275 5.35 -16.52 1.21
CA GLY A 275 6.42 -17.49 0.93
C GLY A 275 7.28 -17.11 -0.28
N PRO A 276 8.06 -18.05 -0.80
CA PRO A 276 9.11 -17.76 -1.77
C PRO A 276 8.54 -17.37 -3.13
N ALA A 277 9.13 -16.35 -3.74
CA ALA A 277 8.76 -15.87 -5.05
C ALA A 277 9.97 -15.31 -5.80
N TYR A 278 9.95 -15.46 -7.12
CA TYR A 278 10.82 -14.71 -8.01
C TYR A 278 10.12 -13.40 -8.40
N GLY A 279 10.89 -12.43 -8.87
CA GLY A 279 10.34 -11.19 -9.38
C GLY A 279 11.18 -10.57 -10.46
N TYR A 280 10.49 -9.90 -11.39
CA TYR A 280 11.12 -9.05 -12.38
C TYR A 280 11.45 -7.70 -11.75
N ILE A 281 12.64 -7.17 -12.06
CA ILE A 281 13.13 -5.87 -11.62
C ILE A 281 12.90 -4.87 -12.75
N PRO A 282 11.81 -4.08 -12.72
CA PRO A 282 11.55 -3.08 -13.74
C PRO A 282 12.56 -1.93 -13.66
N GLN A 283 12.95 -1.40 -14.81
CA GLN A 283 13.92 -0.30 -14.93
C GLN A 283 13.28 1.09 -14.72
N ASP A 284 12.00 1.16 -14.36
CA ASP A 284 11.34 2.41 -14.03
C ASP A 284 11.54 2.83 -12.56
N GLY A 285 11.20 4.08 -12.25
CA GLY A 285 11.28 4.65 -10.90
C GLY A 285 10.06 4.37 -10.03
N THR A 286 9.20 3.42 -10.38
CA THR A 286 7.97 3.14 -9.62
C THR A 286 8.22 2.17 -8.46
N ASP A 287 7.27 2.02 -7.55
CA ASP A 287 7.24 1.00 -6.51
C ASP A 287 6.50 -0.28 -6.93
N ARG A 288 6.02 -0.33 -8.17
CA ARG A 288 5.25 -1.45 -8.73
C ARG A 288 6.17 -2.62 -9.06
N TYR A 289 5.66 -3.83 -8.99
CA TYR A 289 6.44 -5.04 -9.23
C TYR A 289 5.65 -6.14 -9.94
N ILE A 290 6.38 -7.06 -10.57
CA ILE A 290 5.88 -8.29 -11.15
C ILE A 290 6.58 -9.43 -10.40
N ALA A 291 5.81 -10.28 -9.70
CA ALA A 291 6.30 -11.46 -9.01
C ALA A 291 5.74 -12.72 -9.64
N PHE A 292 6.38 -13.85 -9.40
CA PHE A 292 5.88 -15.15 -9.84
C PHE A 292 6.36 -16.26 -8.91
N LYS A 293 5.47 -17.21 -8.61
CA LYS A 293 5.82 -18.44 -7.86
C LYS A 293 6.09 -19.58 -8.82
N ALA A 294 7.02 -20.43 -8.42
CA ALA A 294 7.39 -21.61 -9.17
C ALA A 294 7.15 -22.87 -8.35
N ASN A 295 6.60 -23.90 -8.98
CA ASN A 295 6.54 -25.26 -8.46
C ASN A 295 7.46 -26.11 -9.33
N GLU A 296 8.44 -26.79 -8.74
CA GLU A 296 9.44 -27.60 -9.48
C GLU A 296 10.08 -26.80 -10.63
N GLU A 297 10.46 -25.55 -10.37
CA GLU A 297 11.03 -24.59 -11.34
C GLU A 297 10.10 -24.14 -12.48
N ILE A 298 8.83 -24.57 -12.48
CA ILE A 298 7.82 -24.15 -13.46
C ILE A 298 6.94 -23.08 -12.83
N ILE A 299 6.78 -21.95 -13.52
CA ILE A 299 5.95 -20.85 -13.06
C ILE A 299 4.49 -21.30 -12.98
N SER A 300 3.95 -21.30 -11.78
CA SER A 300 2.57 -21.73 -11.48
C SER A 300 1.64 -20.55 -11.22
N GLU A 301 2.18 -19.36 -10.93
CA GLU A 301 1.41 -18.22 -10.48
C GLU A 301 2.15 -16.91 -10.76
N ILE A 302 1.41 -15.88 -11.16
CA ILE A 302 1.95 -14.54 -11.47
C ILE A 302 1.19 -13.48 -10.67
N PHE A 303 1.91 -12.49 -10.16
CA PHE A 303 1.40 -11.34 -9.42
C PHE A 303 1.92 -10.04 -10.03
N ILE A 304 1.07 -9.04 -10.16
CA ILE A 304 1.43 -7.67 -10.50
C ILE A 304 0.79 -6.77 -9.45
N ALA A 305 1.58 -6.01 -8.70
CA ALA A 305 1.04 -5.23 -7.61
C ALA A 305 1.81 -3.92 -7.38
N ASN A 306 1.14 -3.00 -6.70
CA ASN A 306 1.76 -1.81 -6.14
C ASN A 306 2.55 -2.16 -4.86
N GLY A 307 3.79 -1.68 -4.73
CA GLY A 307 4.63 -1.91 -3.55
C GLY A 307 4.39 -0.94 -2.38
N PHE A 308 3.49 0.03 -2.53
CA PHE A 308 3.14 1.01 -1.48
C PHE A 308 4.37 1.70 -0.86
N GLY A 309 5.27 2.18 -1.72
CA GLY A 309 6.50 2.85 -1.34
C GLY A 309 7.71 1.94 -1.15
N VAL A 310 7.53 0.61 -1.15
CA VAL A 310 8.64 -0.35 -1.03
C VAL A 310 8.56 -1.41 -2.13
N ARG A 311 9.54 -1.42 -3.03
CA ARG A 311 9.67 -2.47 -4.03
C ARG A 311 10.29 -3.74 -3.39
N PRO A 312 9.63 -4.91 -3.45
CA PRO A 312 10.10 -6.13 -2.78
C PRO A 312 11.26 -6.82 -3.52
N PHE A 313 11.43 -6.51 -4.80
CA PHE A 313 12.55 -6.99 -5.62
C PHE A 313 13.44 -5.81 -5.95
N GLN A 314 14.67 -5.87 -5.48
CA GLN A 314 15.69 -4.88 -5.79
C GLN A 314 16.73 -5.52 -6.70
N PRO A 315 17.37 -4.74 -7.60
CA PRO A 315 18.58 -5.21 -8.26
C PRO A 315 19.51 -5.76 -7.19
N GLU A 316 19.88 -7.03 -7.29
CA GLU A 316 20.83 -7.61 -6.35
C GLU A 316 22.10 -6.77 -6.39
N GLU A 317 22.38 -6.07 -5.29
CA GLU A 317 23.68 -5.46 -5.09
C GLU A 317 24.69 -6.57 -4.84
N GLY A 318 25.11 -7.24 -5.91
CA GLY A 318 26.23 -8.18 -5.90
C GLY A 318 25.92 -9.65 -5.61
N TYR A 319 24.95 -10.27 -6.29
CA TYR A 319 24.98 -11.72 -6.60
C TYR A 319 24.87 -11.87 -8.14
N VAL A 320 25.69 -12.62 -8.89
CA VAL A 320 26.31 -13.96 -8.78
C VAL A 320 25.32 -15.05 -9.16
N ASP A 321 25.40 -15.52 -10.41
CA ASP A 321 24.66 -16.69 -10.88
C ASP A 321 25.01 -17.89 -9.99
N GLN A 322 24.00 -18.52 -9.39
CA GLN A 322 24.16 -19.75 -8.58
C GLN A 322 24.71 -20.91 -9.41
N ASP A 323 24.65 -20.79 -10.74
CA ASP A 323 24.97 -21.83 -11.72
C ASP A 323 26.40 -21.69 -12.31
N ILE A 324 27.15 -20.64 -11.93
CA ILE A 324 28.55 -20.45 -12.37
C ILE A 324 29.50 -20.81 -11.22
N PRO A 325 30.45 -21.76 -11.40
CA PRO A 325 31.40 -22.08 -10.35
C PRO A 325 32.27 -20.86 -10.05
N TRP A 326 32.36 -20.50 -8.77
CA TRP A 326 33.32 -19.53 -8.29
C TRP A 326 34.73 -20.02 -8.58
N ILE A 327 35.58 -19.15 -9.14
CA ILE A 327 37.02 -19.38 -9.14
C ILE A 327 37.52 -18.82 -7.82
N GLU A 328 37.86 -19.74 -6.91
CA GLU A 328 38.35 -19.41 -5.57
C GLU A 328 39.87 -19.36 -5.54
N ASP A 329 40.39 -18.26 -5.01
CA ASP A 329 41.80 -18.13 -4.67
C ASP A 329 41.87 -17.95 -3.14
N SER A 330 42.08 -19.07 -2.44
CA SER A 330 42.29 -19.07 -1.00
C SER A 330 43.73 -18.76 -0.66
N TYR A 331 43.95 -17.76 0.20
CA TYR A 331 45.25 -17.46 0.78
C TYR A 331 45.37 -17.95 2.22
N GLU A 332 44.39 -18.71 2.73
CA GLU A 332 44.33 -19.14 4.13
C GLU A 332 45.56 -19.95 4.56
N GLU A 333 46.04 -20.88 3.73
CA GLU A 333 47.25 -21.66 4.01
C GLU A 333 48.54 -20.83 4.00
N LYS A 334 48.50 -19.62 3.43
CA LYS A 334 49.65 -18.69 3.45
C LYS A 334 49.66 -17.81 4.69
N LEU A 335 48.60 -17.75 5.51
CA LEU A 335 48.46 -16.86 6.68
C LEU A 335 49.27 -17.30 7.92
N THR A 336 50.52 -17.70 7.74
CA THR A 336 51.46 -17.68 8.87
C THR A 336 51.70 -16.23 9.31
N GLU A 337 51.97 -16.00 10.60
CA GLU A 337 52.40 -14.69 11.10
C GLU A 337 53.53 -14.08 10.22
N LYS A 338 54.40 -14.94 9.67
CA LYS A 338 55.49 -14.59 8.76
C LYS A 338 55.02 -13.99 7.42
N TYR A 339 53.92 -14.47 6.84
CA TYR A 339 53.36 -13.96 5.59
C TYR A 339 52.53 -12.69 5.81
N ALA A 340 51.72 -12.65 6.87
CA ALA A 340 51.02 -11.45 7.30
C ALA A 340 52.02 -10.29 7.56
N ARG A 341 53.19 -10.61 8.15
CA ARG A 341 54.31 -9.68 8.29
C ARG A 341 54.90 -9.24 6.94
N ALA A 342 55.06 -10.14 5.97
CA ALA A 342 55.60 -9.79 4.65
C ALA A 342 54.64 -8.87 3.87
N LEU A 343 53.33 -9.10 3.99
CA LEU A 343 52.29 -8.21 3.47
C LEU A 343 52.31 -6.86 4.20
N TYR A 344 52.36 -6.83 5.54
CA TYR A 344 52.45 -5.61 6.35
C TYR A 344 53.76 -4.81 6.17
N LEU A 345 54.86 -5.45 5.75
CA LEU A 345 56.11 -4.77 5.44
C LEU A 345 56.17 -4.26 4.00
N GLY A 346 55.40 -4.89 3.08
CA GLY A 346 55.27 -4.47 1.68
C GLY A 346 54.12 -3.51 1.42
N GLN A 347 53.09 -3.51 2.25
CA GLN A 347 51.97 -2.57 2.29
C GLN A 347 52.16 -1.65 3.49
N HIS A 348 52.24 -0.36 3.23
CA HIS A 348 52.63 0.73 4.11
C HIS A 348 52.22 0.63 5.60
N LYS A 349 53.09 1.18 6.47
CA LYS A 349 53.05 1.24 7.95
C LYS A 349 51.77 1.81 8.63
N MET A 350 50.61 1.95 7.97
CA MET A 350 49.51 2.79 8.47
C MET A 350 48.06 2.24 8.27
N ASP A 351 47.81 1.00 7.87
CA ASP A 351 46.43 0.62 7.48
C ASP A 351 45.72 -0.25 8.53
N SER A 352 45.13 0.39 9.54
CA SER A 352 44.13 -0.22 10.43
C SER A 352 42.70 -0.14 9.88
N ASP A 353 42.49 0.55 8.76
CA ASP A 353 41.19 0.73 8.10
C ASP A 353 40.96 -0.34 7.02
N PRO A 354 39.97 -1.24 7.20
CA PRO A 354 39.67 -2.30 6.23
C PRO A 354 39.29 -1.75 4.85
N LYS A 355 38.70 -0.56 4.77
CA LYS A 355 38.30 0.05 3.49
C LYS A 355 39.53 0.45 2.67
N GLN A 356 40.61 0.89 3.32
CA GLN A 356 41.86 1.22 2.63
C GLN A 356 42.55 -0.04 2.11
N VAL A 357 42.63 -1.08 2.94
CA VAL A 357 43.17 -2.40 2.55
C VAL A 357 42.40 -2.97 1.35
N PHE A 358 41.07 -2.91 1.38
CA PHE A 358 40.23 -3.31 0.26
C PHE A 358 40.53 -2.51 -1.02
N ASN A 359 40.54 -1.17 -0.94
CA ASN A 359 40.78 -0.33 -2.12
C ASN A 359 42.16 -0.56 -2.75
N GLN A 360 43.20 -0.73 -1.93
CA GLN A 360 44.55 -1.04 -2.43
C GLN A 360 44.60 -2.42 -3.09
N TYR A 361 43.97 -3.43 -2.49
CA TYR A 361 43.90 -4.77 -3.07
C TYR A 361 43.20 -4.74 -4.42
N VAL A 362 42.07 -4.03 -4.54
CA VAL A 362 41.34 -3.89 -5.80
C VAL A 362 42.20 -3.21 -6.86
N THR A 363 42.86 -2.11 -6.49
CA THR A 363 43.71 -1.34 -7.41
C THR A 363 44.85 -2.18 -7.95
N LYS A 364 45.51 -3.01 -7.11
CA LYS A 364 46.67 -3.82 -7.49
C LYS A 364 46.33 -5.07 -8.28
N ASN A 365 45.22 -5.74 -7.96
CA ASN A 365 44.92 -7.05 -8.55
C ASN A 365 43.98 -6.97 -9.77
N PHE A 366 43.30 -5.85 -9.99
CA PHE A 366 42.37 -5.66 -11.10
C PHE A 366 42.75 -4.46 -12.00
N GLU A 367 44.05 -4.17 -12.13
CA GLU A 367 44.61 -3.02 -12.91
C GLU A 367 44.12 -2.93 -14.37
N SER A 368 43.74 -4.06 -14.97
CA SER A 368 43.30 -4.15 -16.37
C SER A 368 41.79 -4.05 -16.59
N ILE A 369 40.99 -3.84 -15.53
CA ILE A 369 39.52 -3.87 -15.58
C ILE A 369 38.93 -2.61 -14.93
N SER A 370 37.91 -2.01 -15.54
CA SER A 370 37.29 -0.79 -14.99
C SER A 370 36.35 -1.13 -13.84
N VAL A 371 36.55 -0.54 -12.65
CA VAL A 371 35.65 -0.75 -11.51
C VAL A 371 34.36 0.04 -11.73
N VAL A 372 33.25 -0.66 -11.89
CA VAL A 372 31.91 -0.07 -12.09
C VAL A 372 31.25 0.24 -10.75
N LYS A 373 31.34 -0.69 -9.80
CA LYS A 373 30.74 -0.56 -8.46
C LYS A 373 31.54 -1.34 -7.44
N LYS A 374 31.57 -0.87 -6.19
CA LYS A 374 32.17 -1.58 -5.05
C LYS A 374 31.53 -1.15 -3.74
N GLY A 375 31.52 -2.03 -2.74
CA GLY A 375 30.93 -1.74 -1.44
C GLY A 375 31.18 -2.82 -0.39
N LEU A 376 30.79 -2.55 0.85
CA LEU A 376 30.77 -3.53 1.93
C LEU A 376 29.48 -4.36 1.79
N TRP A 377 29.61 -5.68 1.71
CA TRP A 377 28.48 -6.60 1.60
C TRP A 377 28.05 -7.13 2.97
N LYS A 378 29.00 -7.62 3.77
CA LYS A 378 28.72 -8.21 5.07
C LYS A 378 29.79 -7.82 6.08
N GLU A 379 29.36 -7.45 7.27
CA GLU A 379 30.24 -7.27 8.42
C GLU A 379 29.86 -8.26 9.52
N ASN A 380 30.84 -9.05 9.96
CA ASN A 380 30.69 -9.98 11.06
C ASN A 380 31.61 -9.56 12.20
N GLN A 381 31.04 -8.88 13.19
CA GLN A 381 31.79 -8.36 14.33
C GLN A 381 32.31 -9.48 15.25
N LYS A 382 31.62 -10.62 15.31
CA LYS A 382 32.00 -11.75 16.18
C LYS A 382 33.25 -12.45 15.66
N ASP A 383 33.30 -12.70 14.36
CA ASP A 383 34.41 -13.39 13.70
C ASP A 383 35.47 -12.41 13.19
N LYS A 384 35.24 -11.10 13.38
CA LYS A 384 36.10 -9.99 12.95
C LYS A 384 36.41 -10.07 11.46
N GLU A 385 35.36 -10.24 10.68
CA GLU A 385 35.41 -10.39 9.22
C GLU A 385 34.58 -9.31 8.54
N GLN A 386 35.06 -8.86 7.38
CA GLN A 386 34.31 -7.99 6.48
C GLN A 386 34.41 -8.55 5.08
N ILE A 387 33.27 -8.70 4.41
CA ILE A 387 33.19 -9.15 3.03
C ILE A 387 32.76 -7.97 2.19
N TYR A 388 33.56 -7.66 1.18
CA TYR A 388 33.32 -6.60 0.22
C TYR A 388 33.00 -7.19 -1.15
N PHE A 389 32.23 -6.44 -1.95
CA PHE A 389 31.97 -6.77 -3.34
C PHE A 389 32.62 -5.75 -4.28
N VAL A 390 33.01 -6.21 -5.47
CA VAL A 390 33.48 -5.40 -6.58
C VAL A 390 32.85 -5.92 -7.86
N ILE A 391 32.36 -4.99 -8.68
CA ILE A 391 31.91 -5.27 -10.04
C ILE A 391 32.86 -4.53 -10.97
N CYS A 392 33.57 -5.29 -11.80
CA CYS A 392 34.48 -4.76 -12.80
C CYS A 392 33.92 -5.02 -14.20
N GLU A 393 34.09 -4.09 -15.13
CA GLU A 393 33.73 -4.25 -16.54
C GLU A 393 35.00 -4.28 -17.39
N ASN A 394 35.11 -5.32 -18.21
CA ASN A 394 36.18 -5.42 -19.20
C ASN A 394 35.91 -4.42 -20.33
N PRO A 395 36.81 -3.45 -20.58
CA PRO A 395 36.60 -2.42 -21.57
C PRO A 395 36.52 -2.95 -23.01
N GLN A 396 37.04 -4.16 -23.30
CA GLN A 396 37.08 -4.71 -24.66
C GLN A 396 35.79 -5.43 -25.07
N ASP A 397 35.23 -6.25 -24.19
CA ASP A 397 34.08 -7.13 -24.49
C ASP A 397 32.83 -6.79 -23.65
N LYS A 398 32.90 -5.73 -22.83
CA LYS A 398 31.85 -5.30 -21.90
C LYS A 398 31.39 -6.39 -20.92
N SER A 399 32.14 -7.48 -20.80
CA SER A 399 31.85 -8.54 -19.83
C SER A 399 32.05 -8.02 -18.41
N LYS A 400 31.19 -8.49 -17.50
CA LYS A 400 31.24 -8.13 -16.08
C LYS A 400 31.93 -9.23 -15.29
N LEU A 401 32.90 -8.82 -14.48
CA LEU A 401 33.55 -9.64 -13.48
C LEU A 401 33.02 -9.25 -12.11
N TYR A 402 32.39 -10.19 -11.43
CA TYR A 402 31.91 -10.05 -10.07
C TYR A 402 32.95 -10.66 -9.14
N VAL A 403 33.36 -9.92 -8.12
CA VAL A 403 34.38 -10.33 -7.17
C VAL A 403 33.89 -10.11 -5.75
N GLU A 404 34.03 -11.14 -4.93
CA GLU A 404 33.92 -11.02 -3.48
C GLU A 404 35.29 -11.10 -2.84
N ILE A 405 35.52 -10.22 -1.87
CA ILE A 405 36.80 -10.09 -1.18
C ILE A 405 36.54 -10.14 0.32
N LYS A 406 37.08 -11.16 0.98
CA LYS A 406 36.99 -11.37 2.41
C LYS A 406 38.22 -10.80 3.09
N LEU A 407 38.00 -9.89 4.03
CA LEU A 407 39.00 -9.36 4.94
C LEU A 407 38.79 -9.94 6.33
N THR A 408 39.87 -10.35 6.98
CA THR A 408 39.87 -10.83 8.36
C THR A 408 40.84 -10.00 9.19
N GLN A 409 40.44 -9.68 10.42
CA GLN A 409 41.30 -8.99 11.37
C GLN A 409 42.30 -9.96 12.00
N ILE A 410 43.60 -9.66 11.93
CA ILE A 410 44.67 -10.47 12.47
C ILE A 410 45.43 -9.69 13.55
N HIS A 411 45.80 -10.39 14.62
CA HIS A 411 46.56 -9.84 15.73
C HIS A 411 48.02 -10.31 15.67
N ILE A 412 48.97 -9.36 15.69
CA ILE A 412 50.42 -9.65 15.63
C ILE A 412 51.03 -9.44 17.02
N THR A 413 51.42 -10.54 17.67
CA THR A 413 51.84 -10.58 19.09
C THR A 413 53.30 -10.26 19.35
N LYS A 414 54.17 -10.25 18.33
CA LYS A 414 55.65 -10.16 18.50
C LYS A 414 56.28 -8.81 18.14
N TYR A 415 55.49 -7.77 17.90
CA TYR A 415 55.98 -6.38 17.77
C TYR A 415 55.75 -5.62 19.08
N THR A 416 56.57 -4.60 19.35
CA THR A 416 56.56 -3.80 20.60
C THR A 416 55.24 -3.08 20.90
N ASN A 417 54.26 -3.12 20.00
CA ASN A 417 52.88 -2.71 20.24
C ASN A 417 51.93 -3.80 19.74
N ASN A 418 50.89 -4.06 20.52
CA ASN A 418 49.80 -5.00 20.27
C ASN A 418 49.05 -4.64 18.95
N THR A 419 49.61 -5.02 17.81
CA THR A 419 49.21 -4.46 16.50
C THR A 419 48.11 -5.29 15.86
N ILE A 420 47.04 -4.62 15.47
CA ILE A 420 45.88 -5.20 14.78
C ILE A 420 45.92 -4.73 13.33
N ILE A 421 45.79 -5.67 12.39
CA ILE A 421 45.75 -5.38 10.96
C ILE A 421 44.56 -6.09 10.31
N TRP A 422 44.11 -5.56 9.17
CA TRP A 422 43.17 -6.25 8.29
C TRP A 422 43.92 -6.84 7.10
N VAL A 423 43.60 -8.07 6.74
CA VAL A 423 44.24 -8.77 5.62
C VAL A 423 43.18 -9.42 4.76
N VAL A 424 43.34 -9.35 3.43
CA VAL A 424 42.52 -10.13 2.49
C VAL A 424 42.90 -11.60 2.62
N THR A 425 41.98 -12.42 3.11
CA THR A 425 42.21 -13.85 3.38
C THR A 425 41.69 -14.72 2.24
N HIS A 426 40.65 -14.26 1.56
CA HIS A 426 40.00 -14.99 0.50
C HIS A 426 39.46 -14.00 -0.54
N HIS A 427 39.53 -14.36 -1.81
CA HIS A 427 38.69 -13.74 -2.82
C HIS A 427 38.17 -14.80 -3.77
N ARG A 428 36.97 -14.57 -4.28
CA ARG A 428 36.36 -15.41 -5.30
C ARG A 428 35.81 -14.53 -6.40
N SER A 429 35.89 -15.02 -7.64
CA SER A 429 35.41 -14.28 -8.80
C SER A 429 34.52 -15.12 -9.71
N GLN A 430 33.58 -14.44 -10.37
CA GLN A 430 32.74 -15.00 -11.42
C GLN A 430 32.73 -14.05 -12.62
N LYS A 431 33.00 -14.60 -13.81
CA LYS A 431 32.92 -13.85 -15.06
C LYS A 431 31.59 -14.14 -15.75
N LYS A 432 30.74 -13.11 -15.90
CA LYS A 432 29.55 -13.18 -16.74
C LYS A 432 29.91 -12.68 -18.13
N ARG A 433 29.76 -13.52 -19.15
CA ARG A 433 29.89 -13.08 -20.55
C ARG A 433 28.75 -12.09 -20.83
N GLY A 434 29.12 -10.93 -21.38
CA GLY A 434 28.18 -9.88 -21.77
C GLY A 434 27.42 -10.25 -23.03
#